data_AF-A0AAE0H1K5-F1
#
_entry.id   AF-A0AAE0H1K5-F1
#
_cell.length_a   1.000
_cell.length_b   1.000
_cell.length_c   1.000
_cell.angle_alpha   90.00
_cell.angle_beta   90.00
_cell.angle_gamma   90.00
#
_symmetry.space_group_name_H-M   'P 1'
#
loop_
_entity.id
_entity.type
_entity.pdbx_description
1 polymer ?
#
loop_
_entity_poly.entity_id
_entity_poly.type
_entity_poly.pdbx_seq_one_letter_code
_entity_poly.pdbx_strand_id
1 'polypeptide(L)'
;MPLAADYDMLHPPAELEKRKHKLKRLVQSPNSFFMDVKCQGCFNITTVPLVAVPASPKVALSAAREIKQLVWLASHKAPVAVG
;
A
#
# COMPACT_ATOMS: atom_id res chain seq x y z
N MET A 1 -14.01 34.81 -9.45
CA MET A 1 -14.03 33.33 -9.49
C MET A 1 -12.68 32.89 -10.06
N PRO A 2 -11.75 32.33 -9.26
CA PRO A 2 -10.55 31.78 -9.87
C PRO A 2 -11.00 30.59 -10.72
N LEU A 3 -10.63 30.60 -12.00
CA LEU A 3 -10.83 29.50 -12.93
C LEU A 3 -10.45 28.21 -12.21
N ALA A 4 -11.37 27.25 -12.17
CA ALA A 4 -11.12 25.93 -11.58
C ALA A 4 -9.74 25.49 -12.04
N ALA A 5 -8.79 25.43 -11.10
CA ALA A 5 -7.38 25.34 -11.41
C ALA A 5 -7.18 24.23 -12.44
N ASP A 6 -6.78 24.63 -13.64
CA ASP A 6 -6.50 23.77 -14.79
C ASP A 6 -5.20 23.03 -14.46
N TYR A 7 -5.29 22.11 -13.52
CA TYR A 7 -4.19 21.27 -13.11
C TYR A 7 -3.96 20.27 -14.23
N ASP A 8 -2.76 20.31 -14.79
CA ASP A 8 -2.29 19.32 -15.75
C ASP A 8 -2.61 17.92 -15.22
N MET A 9 -3.51 17.22 -15.93
CA MET A 9 -4.00 15.91 -15.53
C MET A 9 -2.88 14.86 -15.50
N LEU A 10 -1.81 15.09 -16.27
CA LEU A 10 -0.67 14.19 -16.36
C LEU A 10 0.39 14.50 -15.28
N HIS A 11 0.41 15.72 -14.75
CA HIS A 11 1.41 16.15 -13.76
C HIS A 11 0.78 16.85 -12.55
N PRO A 12 -0.14 16.18 -11.82
CA PRO A 12 -0.74 16.75 -10.62
C PRO A 12 0.30 16.92 -9.50
N PRO A 13 0.18 17.95 -8.65
CA PRO A 13 1.07 18.14 -7.52
C PRO A 13 0.94 17.00 -6.50
N ALA A 14 2.08 16.55 -5.97
CA ALA A 14 2.16 15.37 -5.09
C ALA A 14 1.30 15.49 -3.82
N GLU A 15 1.11 16.70 -3.28
CA GLU A 15 0.26 16.92 -2.11
C GLU A 15 -1.21 16.59 -2.40
N LEU A 16 -1.70 16.93 -3.58
CA LEU A 16 -3.07 16.66 -4.01
C LEU A 16 -3.27 15.16 -4.24
N GLU A 17 -2.29 14.48 -4.83
CA GLU A 17 -2.31 13.02 -5.02
C GLU A 17 -2.30 12.22 -3.71
N LYS A 18 -1.54 12.70 -2.70
CA LYS A 18 -1.50 12.07 -1.37
C LYS A 18 -2.85 12.11 -0.67
N ARG A 19 -3.63 13.19 -0.87
CA ARG A 19 -4.98 13.36 -0.31
C ARG A 19 -6.06 12.55 -1.05
N LYS A 20 -5.80 12.13 -2.29
CA LYS A 20 -6.72 11.29 -3.06
C LYS A 20 -6.79 9.87 -2.49
N HIS A 21 -7.96 9.25 -2.62
CA HIS A 21 -8.13 7.83 -2.34
C HIS A 21 -7.22 6.99 -3.24
N LYS A 22 -6.67 5.88 -2.72
CA LYS A 22 -5.65 5.04 -3.40
C LYS A 22 -6.04 4.59 -4.82
N LEU A 23 -7.33 4.34 -5.08
CA LEU A 23 -7.84 3.93 -6.40
C LEU A 23 -8.10 5.09 -7.38
N LYS A 24 -8.07 6.35 -6.91
CA LYS A 24 -8.37 7.56 -7.68
C LYS A 24 -7.12 8.41 -7.98
N ARG A 25 -5.93 7.92 -7.64
CA ARG A 25 -4.65 8.54 -8.01
C ARG A 25 -4.39 8.36 -9.50
N LEU A 26 -3.51 9.19 -10.08
CA LEU A 26 -3.11 9.04 -11.49
C LEU A 26 -2.57 7.64 -11.76
N VAL A 27 -1.77 7.12 -10.82
CA VAL A 27 -1.33 5.72 -10.77
C VAL A 27 -1.76 5.11 -9.45
N GLN A 28 -2.44 3.96 -9.53
CA GLN A 28 -2.90 3.25 -8.34
C GLN A 28 -1.72 2.62 -7.59
N SER A 29 -1.59 2.99 -6.33
CA SER A 29 -0.57 2.46 -5.42
C SER A 29 -1.19 2.17 -4.05
N PRO A 30 -0.78 1.08 -3.38
CA PRO A 30 -1.27 0.76 -2.05
C PRO A 30 -0.80 1.81 -1.02
N ASN A 31 -1.57 1.99 0.04
CA ASN A 31 -1.20 2.84 1.19
C ASN A 31 -0.56 2.02 2.33
N SER A 32 -0.22 0.77 2.07
CA SER A 32 0.47 -0.11 3.02
C SER A 32 1.93 -0.25 2.65
N PHE A 33 2.79 -0.33 3.65
CA PHE A 33 4.22 -0.52 3.49
C PHE A 33 4.64 -1.77 4.25
N PHE A 34 5.64 -2.48 3.75
CA PHE A 34 6.27 -3.55 4.51
C PHE A 34 7.40 -2.97 5.35
N MET A 35 7.51 -3.39 6.60
CA MET A 35 8.64 -3.05 7.45
C MET A 35 9.25 -4.30 8.07
N ASP A 36 10.57 -4.34 8.13
CA ASP A 36 11.32 -5.39 8.80
C ASP A 36 11.46 -5.07 10.28
N VAL A 37 10.80 -5.86 11.13
CA VAL A 37 10.92 -5.73 12.59
C VAL A 37 11.93 -6.75 13.08
N LYS A 38 12.92 -6.26 13.84
CA LYS A 38 13.89 -7.09 14.58
C LYS A 38 13.46 -7.17 16.03
N CYS A 39 13.37 -8.37 16.58
CA CYS A 39 13.13 -8.58 18.00
C CYS A 39 14.47 -8.49 18.77
N GLN A 40 14.50 -7.82 19.92
CA GLN A 40 15.73 -7.60 20.71
C GLN A 40 16.37 -8.88 21.30
N GLY A 41 15.79 -10.06 21.09
CA GLY A 41 16.33 -11.35 21.53
C GLY A 41 16.26 -12.46 20.48
N CYS A 42 15.86 -12.16 19.24
CA CYS A 42 15.75 -13.16 18.19
C CYS A 42 16.46 -12.65 16.93
N PHE A 43 17.34 -13.47 16.34
CA PHE A 43 18.04 -13.13 15.10
C PHE A 43 17.14 -13.18 13.84
N ASN A 44 15.86 -13.53 14.01
CA ASN A 44 14.90 -13.59 12.92
C ASN A 44 14.31 -12.21 12.63
N ILE A 45 14.39 -11.81 11.36
CA ILE A 45 13.74 -10.62 10.83
C ILE A 45 12.35 -11.01 10.36
N THR A 46 11.31 -10.29 10.81
CA THR A 46 9.93 -10.52 10.37
C THR A 46 9.44 -9.32 9.57
N THR A 47 9.01 -9.57 8.32
CA THR A 47 8.37 -8.57 7.46
C THR A 47 6.91 -8.38 7.90
N VAL A 48 6.57 -7.21 8.43
CA VAL A 48 5.20 -6.88 8.84
C VAL A 48 4.57 -5.89 7.84
N PRO A 49 3.33 -6.13 7.37
CA PRO A 49 2.60 -5.15 6.58
C PRO A 49 2.00 -4.08 7.50
N LEU A 50 2.52 -2.86 7.42
CA LEU A 50 1.92 -1.69 8.06
C LEU A 50 0.83 -1.11 7.16
N VAL A 51 -0.39 -1.11 7.66
CA VAL A 51 -1.54 -0.51 6.98
C VAL A 51 -1.64 0.95 7.40
N ALA A 52 -1.57 1.90 6.46
CA ALA A 52 -2.07 3.24 6.75
C ALA A 52 -3.58 3.16 6.96
N VAL A 53 -4.05 3.56 8.15
CA VAL A 53 -5.44 3.44 8.58
C VAL A 53 -6.38 4.01 7.50
N PRO A 54 -7.32 3.22 6.97
CA PRO A 54 -8.21 3.67 5.92
C PRO A 54 -9.26 4.64 6.47
N ALA A 55 -9.42 5.81 5.83
CA ALA A 55 -10.37 6.85 6.23
C ALA A 55 -11.87 6.45 6.08
N SER A 56 -12.20 5.23 5.64
CA SER A 56 -13.58 4.75 5.50
C SER A 56 -13.71 3.22 5.55
N PRO A 57 -14.81 2.65 6.10
CA PRO A 57 -14.99 1.21 6.26
C PRO A 57 -15.02 0.41 4.93
N LYS A 58 -15.53 0.99 3.84
CA LYS A 58 -15.48 0.36 2.49
C LYS A 58 -14.06 0.18 1.98
N VAL A 59 -13.12 1.02 2.42
CA VAL A 59 -11.70 0.99 2.01
C VAL A 59 -10.92 -0.04 2.83
N ALA A 60 -11.35 -0.33 4.05
CA ALA A 60 -10.78 -1.39 4.88
C ALA A 60 -10.98 -2.78 4.25
N LEU A 61 -12.16 -3.04 3.67
CA LEU A 61 -12.46 -4.34 3.04
C LEU A 61 -11.60 -4.63 1.79
N SER A 62 -11.27 -3.60 1.00
CA SER A 62 -10.40 -3.78 -0.17
C SER A 62 -8.93 -3.99 0.21
N ALA A 63 -8.46 -3.32 1.28
CA ALA A 63 -7.13 -3.55 1.85
C ALA A 63 -7.01 -4.97 2.45
N ALA A 64 -8.08 -5.49 3.06
CA ALA A 64 -8.11 -6.85 3.57
C ALA A 64 -7.98 -7.92 2.46
N ARG A 65 -8.49 -7.67 1.24
CA ARG A 65 -8.27 -8.56 0.07
C ARG A 65 -6.81 -8.56 -0.38
N GLU A 66 -6.15 -7.40 -0.41
CA GLU A 66 -4.72 -7.31 -0.73
C GLU A 66 -3.85 -8.04 0.30
N ILE A 67 -4.12 -7.85 1.60
CA ILE A 67 -3.39 -8.54 2.68
C ILE A 67 -3.60 -10.05 2.58
N LYS A 68 -4.83 -10.51 2.32
CA LYS A 68 -5.10 -11.95 2.17
C LYS A 68 -4.39 -12.55 0.94
N GLN A 69 -4.28 -11.79 -0.15
CA GLN A 69 -3.54 -12.21 -1.34
C GLN A 69 -2.02 -12.23 -1.10
N LEU A 70 -1.48 -11.26 -0.36
CA LEU A 70 -0.06 -11.21 0.02
C LEU A 70 0.31 -12.33 1.01
N VAL A 71 -0.53 -12.60 2.02
CA VAL A 71 -0.37 -13.74 2.94
C VAL A 71 -0.46 -15.06 2.18
N TRP A 72 -1.39 -15.20 1.23
CA TRP A 72 -1.47 -16.38 0.37
C TRP A 72 -0.22 -16.55 -0.50
N LEU A 73 0.28 -15.47 -1.11
CA LEU A 73 1.54 -15.48 -1.87
C LEU A 73 2.74 -15.85 -0.99
N ALA A 74 2.81 -15.36 0.24
CA ALA A 74 3.88 -15.70 1.18
C ALA A 74 3.81 -17.16 1.66
N SER A 75 2.60 -17.69 1.89
CA SER A 75 2.42 -19.08 2.34
C SER A 75 2.56 -20.13 1.23
N HIS A 76 2.27 -19.78 -0.02
CA HIS A 76 2.30 -20.72 -1.15
C HIS A 76 3.43 -20.50 -2.14
N LYS A 77 4.16 -19.39 -2.05
CA LYS A 77 5.42 -19.22 -2.77
C LYS A 77 6.56 -19.70 -1.89
N ALA A 78 6.63 -21.02 -1.71
CA ALA A 78 7.89 -21.66 -1.35
C ALA A 78 8.97 -21.21 -2.36
N PRO A 79 10.23 -20.99 -1.92
CA PRO A 79 11.30 -20.65 -2.84
C PRO A 79 11.41 -21.79 -3.83
N VAL A 80 11.18 -21.51 -5.12
CA VAL A 80 11.76 -22.33 -6.17
C VAL A 80 13.26 -22.18 -5.95
N ALA A 81 13.86 -23.20 -5.33
CA ALA A 81 15.29 -23.32 -5.20
C ALA A 81 15.89 -23.08 -6.59
N VAL A 82 16.71 -22.03 -6.67
CA VAL A 82 17.60 -21.82 -7.80
C VAL A 82 18.56 -23.02 -7.77
N GLY A 83 18.38 -23.91 -8.74
CA GLY A 83 19.37 -24.95 -9.05
C GLY A 83 20.55 -24.37 -9.82
#